data_AF-A0A5Q0SIG9-F1
#
_entry.id   AF-A0A5Q0SIG9-F1
#
_cell.length_a   1.000
_cell.length_b   1.000
_cell.length_c   1.000
_cell.angle_alpha   90.00
_cell.angle_beta   90.00
_cell.angle_gamma   90.00
#
_symmetry.space_group_name_H-M   'P 1'
#
loop_
_entity.id
_entity.type
_entity.pdbx_description
1 polymer ?
#
loop_
_entity_poly.entity_id
_entity_poly.type
_entity_poly.pdbx_seq_one_letter_code
_entity_poly.pdbx_strand_id
1 'polypeptide(L)' 'MSKNEIDLVNEFAHVVIKVDNEANGVRLNIESKRFNRKIWLDPLMLDFLTLLDEDELLELIKSIIIQKYQKI' A
#
# COMPACT_ATOMS: atom_id res chain seq x y z
N MET A 1 -17.58 7.57 8.24
CA MET A 1 -16.16 7.18 8.18
C MET A 1 -15.61 7.16 9.58
N SER A 2 -14.97 6.07 10.00
CA SER A 2 -14.27 6.02 11.29
C SER A 2 -13.07 6.97 11.23
N LYS A 3 -12.63 7.53 12.36
CA LYS A 3 -11.53 8.52 12.43
C LYS A 3 -10.16 8.02 11.92
N ASN A 4 -10.04 6.74 11.54
CA ASN A 4 -8.78 6.05 11.25
C ASN A 4 -8.72 5.50 9.82
N GLU A 5 -9.55 6.01 8.91
CA GLU A 5 -9.65 5.56 7.52
C GLU A 5 -9.51 6.73 6.55
N ILE A 6 -8.71 6.54 5.50
CA ILE A 6 -8.49 7.49 4.40
C ILE A 6 -8.90 6.79 3.10
N ASP A 7 -9.82 7.41 2.37
CA ASP A 7 -10.27 6.96 1.06
C ASP A 7 -9.63 7.84 -0.03
N LEU A 8 -8.82 7.22 -0.89
CA LEU A 8 -8.04 7.89 -1.94
C LEU A 8 -8.48 7.39 -3.31
N VAL A 9 -8.97 8.31 -4.14
CA VAL A 9 -9.54 8.00 -5.46
C VAL A 9 -9.03 8.96 -6.53
N ASN A 10 -8.63 8.41 -7.68
CA ASN A 10 -8.43 9.14 -8.93
C ASN A 10 -8.90 8.28 -10.13
N GLU A 11 -8.69 8.75 -11.35
CA GLU A 11 -9.13 8.07 -12.57
C GLU A 11 -8.44 6.71 -12.83
N PHE A 12 -7.34 6.41 -12.14
CA PHE A 12 -6.55 5.18 -12.32
C PHE A 12 -6.55 4.25 -11.10
N ALA A 13 -6.93 4.76 -9.92
CA ALA A 13 -6.76 4.10 -8.63
C ALA A 13 -7.89 4.41 -7.64
N HIS A 14 -8.19 3.42 -6.80
CA HIS A 14 -9.09 3.54 -5.65
C HIS A 14 -8.51 2.70 -4.52
N VAL A 15 -8.05 3.37 -3.47
CA VAL A 15 -7.32 2.79 -2.34
C VAL A 15 -7.93 3.27 -1.03
N VAL A 16 -8.24 2.34 -0.13
CA VAL A 16 -8.65 2.64 1.24
C VAL A 16 -7.51 2.27 2.17
N ILE A 17 -7.07 3.22 3.00
CA ILE A 17 -6.01 3.06 3.98
C ILE A 17 -6.61 3.16 5.37
N LYS A 18 -6.31 2.22 6.26
CA LYS A 18 -6.78 2.28 7.64
C LYS A 18 -5.76 1.76 8.65
N VAL A 19 -5.76 2.33 9.85
CA VAL A 19 -5.05 1.75 10.99
C VAL A 19 -5.85 0.57 11.51
N ASP A 20 -5.25 -0.61 11.45
CA ASP A 20 -5.80 -1.86 11.94
C ASP A 20 -5.20 -2.17 13.32
N ASN A 21 -6.07 -2.32 14.32
CA ASN A 21 -5.67 -2.59 15.71
C ASN A 21 -6.00 -4.03 16.14
N GLU A 22 -6.42 -4.88 15.20
CA GLU A 22 -6.77 -6.27 15.49
C GLU A 22 -5.51 -7.15 15.70
N ALA A 23 -5.70 -8.32 16.32
CA ALA A 23 -4.66 -9.11 16.98
C ALA A 23 -3.32 -9.26 16.21
N ASN A 24 -2.21 -9.18 16.96
CA ASN A 24 -0.78 -9.09 16.54
C ASN A 24 -0.18 -7.68 16.39
N GLY A 25 -0.79 -6.67 17.02
CA GLY A 25 -0.25 -5.31 17.12
C GLY A 25 -0.78 -4.36 16.04
N VAL A 26 -0.47 -3.07 16.19
CA VAL A 26 -0.96 -2.01 15.29
C VAL A 26 -0.32 -2.16 13.91
N ARG A 27 -1.14 -2.15 12.85
CA ARG A 27 -0.71 -2.27 11.44
C ARG A 27 -1.41 -1.25 10.56
N LEU A 28 -0.81 -0.94 9.42
CA LEU A 28 -1.45 -0.18 8.35
C LEU A 28 -2.04 -1.14 7.32
N ASN A 29 -3.35 -1.11 7.13
CA ASN A 29 -4.03 -1.86 6.09
C ASN A 29 -4.22 -0.97 4.86
N ILE A 30 -3.79 -1.45 3.70
CA ILE A 30 -3.98 -0.79 2.41
C ILE A 30 -4.78 -1.73 1.52
N GLU A 31 -5.99 -1.30 1.14
CA GLU A 31 -6.91 -2.04 0.29
C GLU A 31 -7.04 -1.36 -1.08
N SER A 32 -6.67 -2.06 -2.15
CA SER A 32 -7.04 -1.66 -3.51
C SER A 32 -8.42 -2.19 -3.85
N LYS A 33 -9.39 -1.28 -4.03
CA LYS A 33 -10.74 -1.63 -4.48
C LYS A 33 -10.77 -2.09 -5.93
N ARG A 34 -9.91 -1.50 -6.77
CA ARG A 34 -9.77 -1.88 -8.19
C ARG A 34 -9.32 -3.33 -8.38
N PHE A 35 -8.34 -3.77 -7.59
CA PHE A 35 -7.78 -5.13 -7.72
C PHE A 35 -8.34 -6.13 -6.71
N ASN A 36 -9.24 -5.69 -5.81
CA ASN A 36 -9.75 -6.45 -4.67
C ASN A 36 -8.61 -7.14 -3.89
N ARG A 37 -7.56 -6.38 -3.56
CA ARG A 37 -6.38 -6.85 -2.83
C ARG A 37 -6.14 -6.02 -1.59
N LYS A 38 -5.63 -6.68 -0.55
CA LYS A 38 -5.29 -6.07 0.74
C LYS A 38 -3.88 -6.44 1.13
N ILE A 39 -3.15 -5.48 1.69
CA ILE A 39 -1.87 -5.71 2.34
C ILE A 39 -1.90 -5.08 3.73
N TRP A 40 -1.16 -5.69 4.66
CA TRP A 40 -0.96 -5.16 5.99
C TRP A 40 0.54 -4.90 6.16
N LEU A 41 0.88 -3.69 6.60
CA LEU A 41 2.23 -3.27 6.88
C LEU A 41 2.36 -3.09 8.39
N ASP A 42 3.23 -3.87 9.01
CA ASP A 42 3.59 -3.66 10.41
C ASP A 42 4.56 -2.46 10.55
N PRO A 43 4.85 -1.98 11.78
CA PRO A 43 5.73 -0.84 11.97
C PRO A 43 7.13 -1.02 11.38
N LEU A 44 7.67 -2.25 11.34
CA LEU A 44 8.99 -2.51 10.79
C LEU A 44 8.98 -2.39 9.26
N MET A 45 7.94 -2.90 8.60
CA MET A 45 7.75 -2.73 7.16
C MET A 45 7.60 -1.25 6.77
N LEU A 46 6.87 -0.47 7.57
CA LEU A 46 6.71 0.96 7.34
C LEU A 46 8.04 1.70 7.50
N ASP A 47 8.84 1.36 8.53
CA ASP A 47 10.17 1.93 8.73
C ASP A 47 11.09 1.64 7.54
N PHE A 48 11.08 0.39 7.04
CA PHE A 48 11.86 0.03 5.84
C PHE A 48 11.45 0.77 4.57
N LEU A 49 10.19 1.18 4.41
CA LEU A 49 9.80 2.02 3.28
C LEU A 49 10.48 3.40 3.32
N THR A 50 10.91 3.86 4.50
CA THR A 50 11.61 5.15 4.66
C THR A 50 13.11 5.08 4.38
N LEU A 51 13.65 3.87 4.13
CA LEU A 51 15.03 3.70 3.67
C LEU A 51 15.24 4.15 2.22
N LEU A 52 14.14 4.32 1.48
CA LEU A 52 14.13 4.79 0.09
C LEU A 52 13.59 6.22 0.06
N ASP A 53 14.13 7.05 -0.82
CA ASP A 53 13.45 8.29 -1.20
C ASP A 53 12.27 8.04 -2.18
N GLU A 54 11.53 9.10 -2.52
CA GLU A 54 10.36 8.99 -3.40
C GLU A 54 10.73 8.47 -4.81
N ASP A 55 11.88 8.89 -5.35
CA ASP A 55 12.34 8.49 -6.67
C ASP A 55 12.77 7.02 -6.68
N GLU A 56 13.52 6.58 -5.67
CA GLU A 56 13.94 5.19 -5.47
C GLU A 56 12.74 4.25 -5.29
N LEU A 57 11.77 4.65 -4.47
CA LEU A 57 10.54 3.90 -4.27
C LEU A 57 9.73 3.79 -5.58
N LEU A 58 9.65 4.86 -6.35
CA LEU A 58 8.93 4.88 -7.62
C LEU A 58 9.59 3.94 -8.65
N GLU A 59 10.92 3.94 -8.74
CA GLU A 59 11.66 3.02 -9.60
C GLU A 59 11.47 1.55 -9.17
N LEU A 60 11.49 1.26 -7.87
CA LEU A 60 11.17 -0.07 -7.35
C LEU A 60 9.76 -0.51 -7.76
N ILE A 61 8.75 0.35 -7.57
CA ILE A 61 7.36 0.05 -7.94
C ILE A 61 7.23 -0.20 -9.45
N LYS A 62 7.84 0.66 -10.29
CA LYS A 62 7.85 0.47 -11.76
C LYS A 62 8.45 -0.87 -12.14
N SER A 63 9.59 -1.24 -11.54
CA SER A 63 10.25 -2.52 -11.83
C SER A 63 9.34 -3.72 -11.55
N ILE A 64 8.56 -3.67 -10.46
CA ILE A 64 7.61 -4.72 -10.07
C ILE A 64 6.43 -4.76 -11.05
N ILE A 65 5.88 -3.60 -11.44
CA ILE A 65 4.79 -3.51 -12.41
C ILE A 65 5.24 -4.10 -13.74
N ILE A 66 6.39 -3.68 -14.27
CA ILE A 66 6.94 -4.18 -15.53
C ILE A 66 7.07 -5.72 -15.48
N GLN A 67 7.68 -6.26 -14.43
CA GLN A 67 7.82 -7.71 -14.27
C GLN A 67 6.48 -8.47 -14.22
N LYS A 68 5.44 -7.85 -13.66
CA LYS A 68 4.12 -8.47 -13.51
C LYS A 68 3.30 -8.43 -14.79
N TYR A 69 3.51 -7.43 -15.66
CA TYR A 69 2.76 -7.23 -16.89
C TYR A 69 3.53 -7.64 -18.18
N GLN A 70 4.84 -7.87 -18.13
CA GLN A 70 5.62 -8.44 -19.25
C GLN A 70 5.67 -9.98 -19.28
N LYS A 71 5.04 -10.65 -18.31
CA LYS A 71 4.89 -12.13 -18.31
C LYS A 71 3.65 -12.62 -19.08
N ILE A 72 3.14 -11.84 -20.03
CA ILE A 72 2.03 -12.18 -20.93
C ILE A 72 2.53 -12.16 -22.36
#